data_AF-A0AAV4FG99-F1
#
_entry.id   AF-A0AAV4FG99-F1
#
_cell.length_a   1.000
_cell.length_b   1.000
_cell.length_c   1.000
_cell.angle_alpha   90.00
_cell.angle_beta   90.00
_cell.angle_gamma   90.00
#
_symmetry.space_group_name_H-M   'P 1'
#
loop_
_entity.id
_entity.type
_entity.pdbx_description
1 polymer ?
#
loop_
_entity_poly.entity_id
_entity_poly.type
_entity_poly.pdbx_seq_one_letter_code
_entity_poly.pdbx_strand_id
1 'polypeptide(L)'
;MIAYIYRLKPSKAVKSTFAEFIEELKDLWYYLTSNYKCFIITGNFNIHFDSPDFYQTKKVIDVLFENNLEQIVDKPTHISSHILDWFVVPSNNCLVSSSDVINNLTSDHFWIILDCNFPQVKKKLHTVTTRELKSLNIDAFEQDISKNASQKCKLTSSTEQLNNVLRSTLDKHAPLRTRTLSERPNAFGLVLKSKKPDNNEDKQRGDKGNLILILTENFS
;
A
#
# COMPACT_ATOMS: atom_id res chain seq x y z
N MET A 1 -7.35 -0.63 4.58
CA MET A 1 -6.26 -1.48 4.07
C MET A 1 -6.80 -2.37 2.97
N ILE A 2 -6.04 -2.66 1.92
CA ILE A 2 -6.45 -3.59 0.87
C ILE A 2 -5.38 -4.68 0.76
N ALA A 3 -5.79 -5.93 0.84
CA ALA A 3 -4.94 -7.10 0.62
C ALA A 3 -5.33 -7.77 -0.69
N TYR A 4 -4.36 -8.06 -1.54
CA TYR A 4 -4.57 -8.74 -2.82
C TYR A 4 -3.99 -10.15 -2.77
N ILE A 5 -4.81 -11.15 -3.06
CA ILE A 5 -4.47 -12.57 -3.08
C ILE A 5 -4.46 -13.06 -4.53
N TYR A 6 -3.41 -13.79 -4.88
CA TYR A 6 -3.37 -14.54 -6.13
C TYR A 6 -3.01 -16.01 -5.84
N ARG A 7 -4.01 -16.88 -5.90
CA ARG A 7 -3.85 -18.33 -5.77
C ARG A 7 -3.77 -18.96 -7.14
N LEU A 8 -2.64 -19.56 -7.48
CA LEU A 8 -2.48 -20.29 -8.74
C LEU A 8 -3.39 -21.53 -8.79
N LYS A 9 -3.87 -21.88 -9.99
CA LYS A 9 -4.49 -23.19 -10.22
C LYS A 9 -3.48 -24.30 -9.86
N PRO A 10 -3.90 -25.34 -9.12
CA PRO A 10 -3.03 -26.47 -8.83
C PRO A 10 -2.56 -27.09 -10.15
N SER A 11 -1.25 -27.20 -10.32
CA SER A 11 -0.60 -27.78 -11.49
C SER A 11 0.60 -28.60 -11.03
N LYS A 12 1.15 -29.45 -11.90
CA LYS A 12 2.33 -30.29 -11.57
C LYS A 12 3.54 -29.48 -11.06
N ALA A 13 3.61 -28.18 -11.36
CA ALA A 13 4.67 -27.27 -10.94
C ALA A 13 4.36 -26.51 -9.62
N VAL A 14 3.10 -26.45 -9.19
CA VAL A 14 2.67 -25.69 -8.00
C VAL A 14 2.37 -26.68 -6.88
N LYS A 15 3.28 -26.75 -5.90
CA LYS A 15 3.19 -27.69 -4.76
C LYS A 15 2.31 -27.19 -3.60
N SER A 16 1.83 -25.95 -3.65
CA SER A 16 1.01 -25.39 -2.58
C SER A 16 -0.32 -26.13 -2.51
N THR A 17 -0.63 -26.68 -1.34
CA THR A 17 -1.86 -27.42 -1.11
C THR A 17 -3.01 -26.47 -0.75
N PHE A 18 -4.25 -26.92 -0.97
CA PHE A 18 -5.42 -26.17 -0.52
C PHE A 18 -5.43 -25.97 1.00
N ALA A 19 -4.92 -26.93 1.78
CA ALA A 19 -4.84 -26.81 3.23
C ALA A 19 -3.86 -25.71 3.67
N GLU A 20 -2.67 -25.64 3.06
CA GLU A 20 -1.71 -24.57 3.31
C GLU A 20 -2.30 -23.19 2.98
N PHE A 21 -3.02 -23.09 1.85
CA PHE A 21 -3.70 -21.86 1.48
C PHE A 21 -4.73 -21.40 2.53
N ILE A 22 -5.51 -22.33 3.11
CA ILE A 22 -6.46 -22.00 4.18
C ILE A 22 -5.75 -21.47 5.42
N GLU A 23 -4.64 -22.07 5.83
CA GLU A 23 -3.88 -21.59 6.99
C GLU A 23 -3.27 -20.21 6.72
N GLU A 24 -2.66 -19.98 5.54
CA GLU A 24 -2.17 -18.65 5.14
C GLU A 24 -3.28 -17.58 5.11
N LEU A 25 -4.49 -17.97 4.67
CA LEU A 25 -5.65 -17.07 4.65
C LEU A 25 -6.09 -16.68 6.06
N LYS A 26 -6.10 -17.62 7.01
CA LYS A 26 -6.39 -17.37 8.42
C LYS A 26 -5.34 -16.47 9.08
N ASP A 27 -4.06 -16.71 8.80
CA ASP A 27 -2.97 -15.88 9.31
C ASP A 27 -3.06 -14.45 8.80
N LEU A 28 -3.36 -14.28 7.49
CA LEU A 28 -3.60 -12.96 6.91
C LEU A 28 -4.78 -12.27 7.59
N TRP A 29 -5.89 -12.98 7.80
CA TRP A 29 -7.06 -12.44 8.48
C TRP A 29 -6.73 -12.00 9.91
N TYR A 30 -6.05 -12.83 10.68
CA TYR A 30 -5.61 -12.51 12.04
C TYR A 30 -4.73 -11.25 12.06
N TYR A 31 -3.80 -11.15 11.12
CA TYR A 31 -2.98 -9.95 10.96
C TYR A 31 -3.84 -8.72 10.62
N LEU A 32 -4.77 -8.83 9.67
CA LEU A 32 -5.57 -7.70 9.21
C LEU A 32 -6.49 -7.18 10.32
N THR A 33 -7.17 -8.06 11.04
CA THR A 33 -8.05 -7.68 12.17
C THR A 33 -7.28 -7.07 13.34
N SER A 34 -6.08 -7.56 13.62
CA SER A 34 -5.25 -7.04 14.71
C SER A 34 -4.70 -5.64 14.42
N ASN A 35 -4.49 -5.29 13.14
CA ASN A 35 -3.80 -4.07 12.75
C ASN A 35 -4.70 -3.01 12.10
N TYR A 36 -5.85 -3.40 11.55
CA TYR A 36 -6.71 -2.49 10.80
C TYR A 36 -8.16 -2.59 11.24
N LYS A 37 -8.77 -1.42 11.48
CA LYS A 37 -10.21 -1.30 11.75
C LYS A 37 -11.09 -1.55 10.52
N CYS A 38 -10.52 -1.41 9.34
CA CYS A 38 -11.23 -1.46 8.06
C CYS A 38 -10.30 -2.00 6.96
N PHE A 39 -10.73 -3.07 6.30
CA PHE A 39 -9.98 -3.69 5.22
C PHE A 39 -10.85 -4.46 4.23
N ILE A 40 -10.26 -4.69 3.06
CA ILE A 40 -10.79 -5.53 2.00
C ILE A 40 -9.73 -6.56 1.64
N ILE A 41 -10.13 -7.82 1.50
CA ILE A 41 -9.33 -8.86 0.87
C ILE A 41 -9.92 -9.09 -0.53
N THR A 42 -9.08 -9.05 -1.56
CA THR A 42 -9.53 -9.21 -2.94
C THR A 42 -8.54 -10.02 -3.76
N GLY A 43 -8.95 -10.50 -4.92
CA GLY A 43 -8.08 -11.06 -5.94
C GLY A 43 -8.60 -12.36 -6.51
N ASN A 44 -7.76 -13.06 -7.25
CA ASN A 44 -8.13 -14.29 -7.94
C ASN A 44 -7.75 -15.51 -7.09
N PHE A 45 -8.78 -16.21 -6.62
CA PHE A 45 -8.64 -17.37 -5.73
C PHE A 45 -8.60 -18.69 -6.49
N ASN A 46 -9.03 -18.70 -7.76
CA ASN A 46 -9.18 -19.91 -8.56
C ASN A 46 -9.96 -21.02 -7.80
N ILE A 47 -11.03 -20.61 -7.11
CA ILE A 47 -11.99 -21.48 -6.41
C ILE A 47 -13.37 -20.97 -6.80
N HIS A 48 -14.28 -21.88 -7.19
CA HIS A 48 -15.61 -21.53 -7.66
C HIS A 48 -16.51 -21.21 -6.47
N PHE A 49 -16.67 -19.94 -6.12
CA PHE A 49 -17.44 -19.53 -4.94
C PHE A 49 -18.93 -19.83 -5.08
N ASP A 50 -19.44 -19.79 -6.32
CA ASP A 50 -20.82 -20.08 -6.73
C ASP A 50 -21.18 -21.58 -6.70
N SER A 51 -20.26 -22.46 -6.33
CA SER A 51 -20.47 -23.91 -6.37
C SER A 51 -20.32 -24.55 -4.98
N PRO A 52 -21.31 -24.42 -4.07
CA PRO A 52 -21.21 -24.83 -2.67
C PRO A 52 -21.07 -26.34 -2.44
N ASP A 53 -21.38 -27.16 -3.45
CA ASP A 53 -21.27 -28.62 -3.39
C ASP A 53 -19.82 -29.11 -3.39
N PHE A 54 -18.86 -28.27 -3.83
CA PHE A 54 -17.45 -28.63 -3.82
C PHE A 54 -16.84 -28.44 -2.43
N TYR A 55 -16.04 -29.43 -2.01
CA TYR A 55 -15.31 -29.41 -0.73
C TYR A 55 -14.51 -28.11 -0.49
N GLN A 56 -13.79 -27.63 -1.51
CA GLN A 56 -12.97 -26.41 -1.37
C GLN A 56 -13.84 -25.18 -1.12
N THR A 57 -14.93 -25.04 -1.87
CA THR A 57 -15.87 -23.93 -1.73
C THR A 57 -16.53 -23.95 -0.36
N LYS A 58 -17.07 -25.09 0.06
CA LYS A 58 -17.64 -25.26 1.39
C LYS A 58 -16.66 -24.89 2.49
N LYS A 59 -15.42 -25.40 2.41
CA LYS A 59 -14.39 -25.14 3.42
C LYS A 59 -14.02 -23.66 3.50
N VAL A 60 -13.96 -22.95 2.36
CA VAL A 60 -13.73 -21.50 2.37
C VAL A 60 -14.93 -20.75 2.96
N ILE A 61 -16.15 -21.09 2.57
CA ILE A 61 -17.36 -20.47 3.12
C ILE A 61 -17.39 -20.62 4.64
N ASP A 62 -17.10 -21.83 5.15
CA ASP A 62 -17.00 -22.10 6.59
C ASP A 62 -15.94 -21.20 7.25
N VAL A 63 -14.74 -21.08 6.65
CA VAL A 63 -13.67 -20.22 7.17
C VAL A 63 -14.08 -18.75 7.15
N LEU A 64 -14.73 -18.25 6.09
CA LEU A 64 -15.19 -16.87 6.05
C LEU A 64 -16.24 -16.63 7.15
N PHE A 65 -17.22 -17.52 7.26
CA PHE A 65 -18.27 -17.44 8.27
C PHE A 65 -17.72 -17.47 9.70
N GLU A 66 -16.84 -18.42 10.02
CA GLU A 66 -16.16 -18.53 11.32
C GLU A 66 -15.39 -17.25 11.70
N ASN A 67 -14.93 -16.50 10.70
CA ASN A 67 -14.16 -15.28 10.87
C ASN A 67 -15.01 -14.01 10.71
N ASN A 68 -16.34 -14.08 10.65
CA ASN A 68 -17.21 -12.91 10.40
C ASN A 68 -16.80 -12.13 9.14
N LEU A 69 -16.44 -12.87 8.10
CA LEU A 69 -16.12 -12.38 6.78
C LEU A 69 -17.22 -12.75 5.81
N GLU A 70 -17.47 -11.85 4.87
CA GLU A 70 -18.44 -12.04 3.81
C GLU A 70 -17.80 -11.71 2.47
N GLN A 71 -18.04 -12.60 1.50
CA GLN A 71 -17.76 -12.33 0.09
C GLN A 71 -18.99 -11.60 -0.47
N ILE A 72 -18.76 -10.49 -1.19
CA ILE A 72 -19.82 -9.56 -1.62
C ILE A 72 -20.08 -9.54 -3.13
N VAL A 73 -19.44 -10.44 -3.89
CA VAL A 73 -19.58 -10.50 -5.36
C VAL A 73 -20.52 -11.64 -5.70
N ASP A 74 -21.71 -11.30 -6.20
CA ASP A 74 -22.81 -12.23 -6.47
C ASP A 74 -22.95 -12.58 -7.97
N LYS A 75 -22.19 -11.91 -8.83
CA LYS A 75 -22.21 -12.09 -10.29
C LYS A 75 -20.96 -12.84 -10.77
N PRO A 76 -21.06 -13.63 -11.86
CA PRO A 76 -19.90 -14.27 -12.47
C PRO A 76 -18.79 -13.27 -12.79
N THR A 77 -17.54 -13.60 -12.44
CA THR A 77 -16.37 -12.73 -12.64
C THR A 77 -15.48 -13.19 -13.79
N HIS A 78 -15.86 -14.30 -14.42
CA HIS A 78 -15.09 -14.94 -15.48
C HIS A 78 -16.02 -15.40 -16.61
N ILE A 79 -15.51 -15.44 -17.84
CA ILE A 79 -16.27 -15.84 -19.04
C ILE A 79 -16.87 -17.24 -18.94
N SER A 80 -16.27 -18.13 -18.13
CA SER A 80 -16.81 -19.45 -17.82
C SER A 80 -18.02 -19.42 -16.86
N SER A 81 -18.61 -18.26 -16.60
CA SER A 81 -19.78 -18.08 -15.73
C SER A 81 -19.58 -18.52 -14.28
N HIS A 82 -18.36 -18.35 -13.75
CA HIS A 82 -18.01 -18.67 -12.36
C HIS A 82 -17.50 -17.45 -11.59
N ILE A 83 -17.56 -17.53 -10.26
CA ILE A 83 -17.06 -16.50 -9.35
C ILE A 83 -15.70 -16.94 -8.82
N LEU A 84 -14.64 -16.50 -9.51
CA LEU A 84 -13.24 -16.84 -9.20
C LEU A 84 -12.50 -15.71 -8.49
N ASP A 85 -12.93 -14.48 -8.75
CA ASP A 85 -12.37 -13.26 -8.21
C ASP A 85 -13.26 -12.78 -7.08
N TRP A 86 -12.70 -12.66 -5.89
CA TRP A 86 -13.49 -12.40 -4.69
C TRP A 86 -13.22 -11.00 -4.18
N PHE A 87 -14.23 -10.43 -3.55
CA PHE A 87 -14.07 -9.31 -2.63
C PHE A 87 -14.67 -9.72 -1.30
N VAL A 88 -13.83 -9.73 -0.29
CA VAL A 88 -14.13 -10.22 1.05
C VAL A 88 -13.95 -9.08 2.04
N VAL A 89 -14.98 -8.83 2.84
CA VAL A 89 -15.06 -7.75 3.83
C VAL A 89 -15.56 -8.29 5.17
N PRO A 90 -15.27 -7.63 6.31
CA PRO A 90 -15.91 -8.00 7.57
C PRO A 90 -17.43 -7.78 7.49
N SER A 91 -18.24 -8.77 7.87
CA SER A 91 -19.70 -8.77 7.69
C SER A 91 -20.43 -7.62 8.40
N ASN A 92 -19.84 -7.08 9.48
CA ASN A 92 -20.43 -5.98 10.26
C ASN A 92 -19.93 -4.59 9.82
N ASN A 93 -19.29 -4.48 8.66
CA ASN A 93 -18.64 -3.24 8.23
C ASN A 93 -19.41 -2.60 7.06
N CYS A 94 -19.92 -1.38 7.26
CA CYS A 94 -20.56 -0.56 6.21
C CYS A 94 -19.54 0.03 5.21
N LEU A 95 -18.46 -0.71 4.94
CA LEU A 95 -17.39 -0.25 4.06
C LEU A 95 -17.85 -0.18 2.61
N VAL A 96 -18.68 -1.12 2.17
CA VAL A 96 -19.10 -1.23 0.78
C VAL A 96 -20.58 -0.87 0.68
N SER A 97 -20.90 0.12 -0.14
CA SER A 97 -22.28 0.58 -0.39
C SER A 97 -22.91 -0.14 -1.58
N SER A 98 -22.12 -0.47 -2.60
CA SER A 98 -22.58 -1.23 -3.76
C SER A 98 -21.45 -1.99 -4.45
N SER A 99 -21.82 -3.03 -5.19
CA SER A 99 -20.93 -3.81 -6.04
C SER A 99 -21.56 -4.05 -7.41
N ASP A 100 -20.73 -4.07 -8.45
CA ASP A 100 -21.14 -4.47 -9.79
C ASP A 100 -20.02 -5.20 -10.54
N VAL A 101 -20.39 -5.99 -11.54
CA VAL A 101 -19.45 -6.73 -12.39
C VAL A 101 -19.68 -6.36 -13.85
N ILE A 102 -18.64 -5.81 -14.48
CA ILE A 102 -18.66 -5.34 -15.86
C ILE A 102 -17.80 -6.26 -16.72
N ASN A 103 -18.42 -6.91 -17.70
CA ASN A 103 -17.71 -7.67 -18.73
C ASN A 103 -16.95 -6.71 -19.64
N ASN A 104 -15.61 -6.79 -19.63
CA ASN A 104 -14.75 -5.91 -20.41
C ASN A 104 -14.51 -6.38 -21.87
N LEU A 105 -15.08 -7.53 -22.29
CA LEU A 105 -14.96 -8.18 -23.62
C LEU A 105 -13.54 -8.48 -24.12
N THR A 106 -12.50 -7.93 -23.51
CA THR A 106 -11.09 -8.04 -23.90
C THR A 106 -10.29 -9.02 -23.05
N SER A 107 -10.86 -9.47 -21.93
CA SER A 107 -10.27 -10.42 -21.00
C SER A 107 -11.29 -11.48 -20.58
N ASP A 108 -10.79 -12.68 -20.26
CA ASP A 108 -11.59 -13.74 -19.68
C ASP A 108 -12.06 -13.39 -18.25
N HIS A 109 -11.41 -12.43 -17.59
CA HIS A 109 -11.82 -11.87 -16.30
C HIS A 109 -12.58 -10.56 -16.47
N PHE A 110 -13.69 -10.46 -15.75
CA PHE A 110 -14.55 -9.27 -15.74
C PHE A 110 -14.07 -8.28 -14.68
N TRP A 111 -14.41 -7.01 -14.87
CA TRP A 111 -14.11 -5.96 -13.90
C TRP A 111 -15.12 -6.02 -12.77
N ILE A 112 -14.62 -5.89 -11.54
CA ILE A 112 -15.46 -5.75 -10.35
C ILE A 112 -15.32 -4.32 -9.89
N ILE A 113 -16.45 -3.63 -9.80
CA ILE A 113 -16.54 -2.25 -9.33
C ILE A 113 -17.17 -2.28 -7.94
N LEU A 114 -16.57 -1.54 -7.02
CA LEU A 114 -17.10 -1.36 -5.68
C LEU A 114 -17.13 0.11 -5.33
N ASP A 115 -18.25 0.54 -4.77
CA ASP A 115 -18.32 1.80 -4.06
C ASP A 115 -18.00 1.55 -2.58
N CYS A 116 -16.90 2.16 -2.11
CA CYS A 116 -16.32 1.91 -0.80
C CYS A 116 -16.12 3.21 -0.02
N ASN A 117 -16.63 3.27 1.21
CA ASN A 117 -16.40 4.37 2.14
C ASN A 117 -15.24 4.07 3.09
N PHE A 118 -14.01 4.29 2.62
CA PHE A 118 -12.85 4.15 3.49
C PHE A 118 -12.73 5.36 4.42
N PRO A 119 -12.57 5.15 5.75
CA PRO A 119 -12.32 6.26 6.66
C PRO A 119 -11.03 6.96 6.24
N GLN A 120 -11.14 8.25 5.94
CA GLN A 120 -10.01 9.05 5.48
C GLN A 120 -8.94 9.07 6.57
N VAL A 121 -7.79 8.46 6.28
CA VAL A 121 -6.64 8.57 7.18
C VAL A 121 -6.13 10.00 7.09
N LYS A 122 -6.29 10.77 8.17
CA LYS A 122 -5.69 12.11 8.26
C LYS A 122 -4.20 11.97 7.99
N LYS A 123 -3.73 12.60 6.91
CA LYS A 123 -2.30 12.64 6.58
C LYS A 123 -1.56 13.16 7.81
N LYS A 124 -0.63 12.36 8.33
CA LYS A 124 0.26 12.84 9.38
C LYS A 124 1.12 13.93 8.77
N LEU A 125 0.93 15.15 9.27
CA LEU A 125 1.79 16.27 8.92
C LEU A 125 2.98 16.23 9.87
N HIS A 126 4.18 16.33 9.30
CA HIS A 126 5.38 16.55 10.09
C HIS A 126 6.08 17.81 9.59
N THR A 127 6.68 18.51 10.54
CA THR A 127 7.37 19.76 10.27
C THR A 127 8.85 19.46 10.15
N VAL A 128 9.47 19.88 9.04
CA VAL A 128 10.91 19.76 8.83
C VAL A 128 11.51 21.15 8.74
N THR A 129 12.59 21.36 9.48
CA THR A 129 13.38 22.59 9.41
C THR A 129 14.67 22.29 8.65
N THR A 130 14.88 22.98 7.54
CA THR A 130 16.06 22.77 6.67
C THR A 130 16.75 24.09 6.34
N ARG A 131 17.98 24.00 5.82
CA ARG A 131 18.71 25.12 5.22
C ARG A 131 18.92 24.82 3.74
N GLU A 132 18.74 25.83 2.91
CA GLU A 132 18.97 25.71 1.47
C GLU A 132 20.46 25.96 1.14
N LEU A 133 21.30 24.97 1.44
CA LEU A 133 22.75 25.12 1.23
C LEU A 133 23.14 25.05 -0.25
N LYS A 134 22.28 24.49 -1.12
CA LYS A 134 22.55 24.40 -2.56
C LYS A 134 22.53 25.75 -3.26
N SER A 135 21.76 26.71 -2.77
CA SER A 135 21.68 28.07 -3.31
C SER A 135 22.63 29.04 -2.60
N LEU A 136 23.52 28.54 -1.74
CA LEU A 136 24.46 29.37 -1.00
C LEU A 136 25.48 29.97 -1.96
N ASN A 137 25.62 31.30 -1.94
CA ASN A 137 26.74 31.95 -2.60
C ASN A 137 28.01 31.77 -1.73
N ILE A 138 28.91 30.89 -2.16
CA ILE A 138 30.10 30.50 -1.40
C ILE A 138 31.05 31.70 -1.24
N ASP A 139 31.28 32.48 -2.30
CA ASP A 139 32.22 33.60 -2.28
C ASP A 139 31.79 34.68 -1.27
N ALA A 140 30.50 35.04 -1.27
CA ALA A 140 29.95 36.01 -0.33
C ALA A 140 29.97 35.48 1.12
N PHE A 141 29.78 34.18 1.29
CA PHE A 141 29.83 33.53 2.59
C PHE A 141 31.25 33.51 3.17
N GLU A 142 32.26 33.19 2.37
CA GLU A 142 33.67 33.16 2.78
C GLU A 142 34.19 34.56 3.17
N GLN A 143 33.82 35.58 2.39
CA GLN A 143 34.16 36.97 2.71
C GLN A 143 33.57 37.40 4.06
N ASP A 144 32.30 37.09 4.31
CA ASP A 144 31.65 37.42 5.58
C ASP A 144 32.22 36.63 6.76
N ILE A 145 32.60 35.35 6.58
CA ILE A 145 33.28 34.58 7.63
C ILE A 145 34.61 35.24 7.97
N SER A 146 35.46 35.52 6.98
CA SER A 146 36.79 36.08 7.20
C SER A 146 36.70 37.41 7.92
N LYS A 147 35.79 38.28 7.49
CA LYS A 147 35.53 39.57 8.12
C LYS A 147 35.04 39.43 9.56
N ASN A 148 34.03 38.59 9.80
CA ASN A 148 33.41 38.46 11.12
C ASN A 148 34.33 37.73 12.12
N ALA A 149 35.09 36.74 11.66
CA ALA A 149 36.05 36.01 12.49
C ALA A 149 37.18 36.95 12.98
N SER A 150 37.78 37.74 12.07
CA SER A 150 38.83 38.69 12.43
C SER A 150 38.35 39.80 13.36
N GLN A 151 37.07 40.19 13.29
CA GLN A 151 36.50 41.26 14.12
C GLN A 151 36.04 40.76 15.51
N LYS A 152 35.48 39.55 15.59
CA LYS A 152 34.77 39.08 16.78
C LYS A 152 35.50 38.00 17.58
N CYS A 153 36.48 37.31 17.00
CA CYS A 153 37.26 36.30 17.71
C CYS A 153 38.62 36.89 18.12
N LYS A 154 38.78 37.25 19.41
CA LYS A 154 40.11 37.55 19.97
C LYS A 154 40.82 36.24 20.30
N LEU A 155 42.12 36.20 20.03
CA LEU A 155 43.02 35.03 19.90
C LEU A 155 43.08 34.02 21.08
N THR A 156 42.26 34.13 22.12
CA THR A 156 42.43 33.32 23.35
C THR A 156 41.15 32.88 24.07
N SER A 157 39.92 33.12 23.58
CA SER A 157 38.77 32.51 24.29
C SER A 157 37.54 32.16 23.45
N SER A 158 37.20 30.87 23.61
CA SER A 158 35.96 30.16 23.36
C SER A 158 35.65 29.76 21.92
N THR A 159 35.77 28.46 21.67
CA THR A 159 35.16 27.73 20.54
C THR A 159 33.68 28.09 20.34
N GLU A 160 33.01 28.54 21.40
CA GLU A 160 31.66 29.08 21.39
C GLU A 160 31.54 30.38 20.59
N GLN A 161 32.50 31.30 20.70
CA GLN A 161 32.48 32.55 19.93
C GLN A 161 32.60 32.28 18.43
N LEU A 162 33.52 31.38 18.06
CA LEU A 162 33.66 30.93 16.67
C LEU A 162 32.39 30.23 16.18
N ASN A 163 31.83 29.31 16.98
CA ASN A 163 30.57 28.64 16.64
C ASN A 163 29.41 29.62 16.46
N ASN A 164 29.34 30.68 17.28
CA ASN A 164 28.31 31.72 17.16
C ASN A 164 28.51 32.57 15.90
N VAL A 165 29.75 32.92 15.56
CA VAL A 165 30.06 33.63 14.31
C VAL A 165 29.70 32.77 13.10
N LEU A 166 30.06 31.49 13.09
CA LEU A 166 29.73 30.57 12.01
C LEU A 166 28.21 30.37 11.88
N ARG A 167 27.50 30.16 12.99
CA ARG A 167 26.03 30.02 12.99
C ARG A 167 25.33 31.29 12.49
N SER A 168 25.69 32.45 13.01
CA SER A 168 25.07 33.72 12.59
C SER A 168 25.35 34.08 11.13
N THR A 169 26.57 33.79 10.66
CA THR A 169 26.91 33.96 9.24
C THR A 169 26.13 32.96 8.37
N LEU A 170 26.00 31.71 8.82
CA LEU A 170 25.20 30.71 8.12
C LEU A 170 23.70 31.06 8.12
N ASP A 171 23.17 31.64 9.21
CA ASP A 171 21.79 32.12 9.28
C ASP A 171 21.53 33.28 8.33
N LYS A 172 22.50 34.18 8.13
CA LYS A 172 22.42 35.28 7.17
C LYS A 172 22.32 34.77 5.73
N HIS A 173 23.14 33.78 5.37
CA HIS A 173 23.28 33.30 3.98
C HIS A 173 22.36 32.14 3.62
N ALA A 174 22.00 31.29 4.59
CA ALA A 174 21.11 30.15 4.42
C ALA A 174 20.23 29.97 5.68
N PRO A 175 19.23 30.85 5.88
CA PRO A 175 18.37 30.81 7.06
C PRO A 175 17.60 29.50 7.16
N LEU A 176 17.28 29.11 8.40
CA LEU A 176 16.39 27.97 8.65
C LEU A 176 15.02 28.27 8.08
N ARG A 177 14.53 27.36 7.24
CA ARG A 177 13.18 27.39 6.69
C ARG A 177 12.43 26.18 7.21
N THR A 178 11.32 26.46 7.88
CA THR A 178 10.40 25.43 8.35
C THR A 178 9.33 25.21 7.30
N ARG A 179 9.14 23.95 6.90
CA ARG A 179 8.06 23.56 5.98
C ARG A 179 7.31 22.37 6.55
N THR A 180 6.00 22.39 6.39
CA THR A 180 5.15 21.26 6.74
C THR A 180 5.09 20.32 5.56
N LEU A 181 5.47 19.06 5.80
CA LEU A 181 5.39 17.99 4.81
C LEU A 181 4.30 17.02 5.23
N SER A 182 3.55 16.54 4.24
CA SER A 182 2.70 15.37 4.44
C SER A 182 3.58 14.14 4.45
N GLU A 183 3.48 13.30 5.48
CA GLU A 183 3.92 11.91 5.35
C GLU A 183 3.15 11.29 4.19
N ARG A 184 3.89 10.69 3.27
CA ARG A 184 3.28 9.81 2.28
C ARG A 184 3.13 8.46 2.96
N PRO A 185 1.92 7.90 3.06
CA PRO A 185 1.81 6.52 3.51
C PRO A 185 2.65 5.64 2.55
N ASN A 186 3.45 4.73 3.11
CA ASN A 186 4.06 3.67 2.32
C ASN A 186 2.95 2.99 1.50
N ALA A 187 3.19 2.78 0.20
CA ALA A 187 2.20 2.30 -0.74
C ALA A 187 1.34 1.18 -0.13
N PHE A 188 0.04 1.42 -0.02
CA PHE A 188 -0.89 0.50 0.61
C PHE A 188 -1.09 -0.73 -0.27
N GLY A 189 -0.65 -1.89 0.21
CA GLY A 189 -0.96 -3.17 -0.41
C GLY A 189 -0.09 -4.29 0.14
N LEU A 190 -0.67 -5.23 0.88
CA LEU A 190 -0.06 -6.53 1.07
C LEU A 190 -0.46 -7.40 -0.12
N VAL A 191 0.54 -7.87 -0.86
CA VAL A 191 0.33 -8.79 -1.99
C VAL A 191 0.78 -10.16 -1.52
N LEU A 192 -0.16 -11.08 -1.34
CA LEU A 192 0.15 -12.48 -1.12
C LEU A 192 0.19 -13.19 -2.48
N LYS A 193 1.38 -13.67 -2.84
CA LYS A 193 1.59 -14.56 -3.99
C LYS A 193 1.94 -15.93 -3.45
N SER A 194 1.26 -16.97 -3.92
CA SER A 194 1.73 -18.34 -3.74
C SER A 194 3.18 -18.45 -4.26
N LYS A 195 4.11 -18.99 -3.45
CA LYS A 195 5.53 -19.15 -3.83
C LYS A 195 5.64 -19.92 -5.15
N LYS A 196 6.21 -19.29 -6.18
CA LYS A 196 6.72 -20.03 -7.35
C LYS A 196 8.05 -20.68 -6.97
N PRO A 197 8.33 -21.93 -7.40
CA PRO A 197 9.68 -22.46 -7.31
C PRO A 197 10.63 -21.63 -8.19
N ASP A 198 11.77 -21.25 -7.62
CA ASP A 198 12.88 -20.60 -8.34
C ASP A 198 13.41 -21.56 -9.40
N ASN A 199 13.05 -21.31 -10.66
CA ASN A 199 13.79 -21.83 -11.80
C ASN A 199 14.08 -20.63 -12.70
N ASN A 200 15.36 -20.26 -12.74
CA ASN A 200 15.93 -19.39 -13.77
C ASN A 200 15.69 -20.06 -15.13
N GLU A 201 14.88 -19.44 -15.99
CA GLU A 201 15.10 -19.27 -17.43
C GLU A 201 13.86 -18.60 -18.09
N ASP A 202 14.13 -17.52 -18.83
CA ASP A 202 13.21 -16.66 -19.54
C ASP A 202 12.32 -17.37 -20.58
N LYS A 203 11.05 -16.94 -20.70
CA LYS A 203 10.55 -16.20 -21.88
C LYS A 203 9.08 -15.76 -21.76
N GLN A 204 8.87 -14.58 -22.34
CA GLN A 204 7.68 -13.74 -22.36
C GLN A 204 6.38 -14.42 -22.84
N ARG A 205 5.27 -14.12 -22.17
CA ARG A 205 4.02 -13.51 -22.66
C ARG A 205 2.86 -13.89 -21.73
N GLY A 206 2.16 -12.87 -21.26
CA GLY A 206 1.00 -13.02 -20.38
C GLY A 206 0.65 -11.64 -19.85
N ASP A 207 -0.31 -11.00 -20.52
CA ASP A 207 -0.76 -9.64 -20.29
C ASP A 207 -0.93 -9.32 -18.81
N LYS A 208 -0.33 -8.20 -18.42
CA LYS A 208 -0.60 -7.55 -17.15
C LYS A 208 -2.02 -6.99 -17.23
N GLY A 209 -3.01 -7.82 -16.88
CA GLY A 209 -4.33 -7.35 -16.50
C GLY A 209 -4.18 -6.48 -15.26
N ASN A 210 -3.97 -5.18 -15.46
CA ASN A 210 -4.07 -4.20 -14.40
C ASN A 210 -5.52 -4.23 -13.90
N LEU A 211 -5.74 -4.76 -12.70
CA LEU A 211 -6.98 -4.55 -11.97
C LEU A 211 -7.00 -3.06 -11.60
N ILE A 212 -7.69 -2.25 -12.39
CA ILE A 212 -7.88 -0.83 -12.10
C ILE A 212 -8.99 -0.74 -11.06
N LEU A 213 -8.60 -0.59 -9.78
CA LEU A 213 -9.53 -0.22 -8.72
C LEU A 213 -9.83 1.28 -8.89
N ILE A 214 -10.94 1.62 -9.54
CA ILE A 214 -11.42 3.01 -9.61
C ILE A 214 -12.17 3.29 -8.31
N LEU A 215 -11.49 3.91 -7.34
CA LEU A 215 -12.14 4.53 -6.19
C LEU A 215 -12.66 5.90 -6.64
N THR A 216 -13.97 6.04 -6.81
CA THR A 216 -14.58 7.35 -7.04
C THR A 216 -14.81 8.03 -5.69
N GLU A 217 -14.02 9.07 -5.38
CA GLU A 217 -14.31 9.97 -4.25
C GLU A 217 -15.53 10.84 -4.61
N ASN A 218 -16.65 10.68 -3.91
CA ASN A 218 -17.75 11.63 -3.96
C ASN A 218 -17.37 12.86 -3.13
N PHE A 219 -17.03 13.96 -3.80
CA PHE A 219 -16.92 15.26 -3.17
C PHE A 219 -18.33 15.82 -2.93
N SER A 220 -18.66 16.08 -1.67
CA SER A 220 -19.74 16.99 -1.27
C SER A 220 -19.16 18.09 -0.39
#